data_AF-A0A0F4LMX0-F1
#
_entry.id   AF-A0A0F4LMX0-F1
#
_cell.length_a   1.000
_cell.length_b   1.000
_cell.length_c   1.000
_cell.angle_alpha   90.00
_cell.angle_beta   90.00
_cell.angle_gamma   90.00
#
_symmetry.space_group_name_H-M   'P 1'
#
loop_
_entity.id
_entity.type
_entity.pdbx_description
1 polymer ?
#
loop_
_entity_poly.entity_id
_entity_poly.type
_entity_poly.pdbx_seq_one_letter_code
_entity_poly.pdbx_strand_id
1 'polypeptide(L)'
;MKEVKAYLKNDLNHYLAQCNRHRSDLLADKVDHLTTLAKERTTEGIAYAENLTLATGKAIQACSDKSRTILTKVYLQKELNKQVMVEMGYGSTRYFELKHIALCEFAKNFEMYLKKYGIN
;
A
#
# COMPACT_ATOMS: atom_id res chain seq x y z
N MET A 1 1.44 13.94 4.31
CA MET A 1 2.38 13.10 3.50
C MET A 1 3.47 12.39 4.31
N LYS A 2 4.04 13.02 5.36
CA LYS A 2 4.90 12.31 6.31
C LYS A 2 4.16 11.11 6.93
N GLU A 3 2.87 11.28 7.22
CA GLU A 3 1.97 10.23 7.73
C GLU A 3 1.84 9.04 6.78
N VAL A 4 1.57 9.25 5.49
CA VAL A 4 1.51 8.17 4.49
C VAL A 4 2.80 7.36 4.42
N LYS A 5 3.96 8.04 4.47
CA LYS A 5 5.27 7.37 4.50
C LYS A 5 5.45 6.57 5.80
N ALA A 6 5.05 7.13 6.93
CA ALA A 6 5.13 6.47 8.23
C ALA A 6 4.23 5.23 8.27
N TYR A 7 2.99 5.37 7.81
CA TYR A 7 2.03 4.28 7.68
C TYR A 7 2.59 3.11 6.85
N LEU A 8 3.02 3.37 5.60
CA LEU A 8 3.50 2.31 4.71
C LEU A 8 4.76 1.60 5.24
N LYS A 9 5.60 2.31 6.01
CA LYS A 9 6.85 1.76 6.56
C LYS A 9 6.66 1.03 7.88
N ASN A 10 5.91 1.63 8.80
CA ASN A 10 5.87 1.23 10.20
C ASN A 10 4.54 0.54 10.51
N ASP A 11 3.43 1.23 10.30
CA ASP A 11 2.12 0.80 10.79
C ASP A 11 1.53 -0.35 9.96
N LEU A 12 1.82 -0.38 8.66
CA LEU A 12 1.33 -1.44 7.78
C LEU A 12 1.74 -2.85 8.26
N ASN A 13 2.92 -3.01 8.86
CA ASN A 13 3.33 -4.32 9.39
C ASN A 13 2.46 -4.78 10.56
N HIS A 14 2.01 -3.84 11.40
CA HIS A 14 1.16 -4.14 12.55
C HIS A 14 -0.19 -4.70 12.07
N TYR A 15 -0.84 -4.01 11.13
CA TYR A 15 -2.14 -4.44 10.60
C TYR A 15 -2.03 -5.74 9.81
N LEU A 16 -0.96 -5.92 9.02
CA LEU A 16 -0.71 -7.18 8.32
C LEU A 16 -0.57 -8.36 9.28
N ALA A 17 0.18 -8.20 10.38
CA ALA A 17 0.31 -9.24 11.39
C ALA A 17 -1.03 -9.54 12.07
N GLN A 18 -1.84 -8.52 12.34
CA GLN A 18 -3.14 -8.66 12.98
C GLN A 18 -4.16 -9.45 12.14
N CYS A 19 -4.08 -9.36 10.80
CA CYS A 19 -4.93 -10.12 9.90
C CYS A 19 -4.21 -11.29 9.19
N ASN A 20 -3.06 -11.71 9.70
CA ASN A 20 -2.25 -12.81 9.14
C ASN A 20 -1.98 -12.70 7.63
N ARG A 21 -1.62 -11.51 7.15
CA ARG A 21 -1.22 -11.23 5.76
C ARG A 21 0.26 -10.84 5.69
N HIS A 22 0.84 -10.97 4.51
CA HIS A 22 2.18 -10.52 4.19
C HIS A 22 2.15 -9.38 3.16
N ARG A 23 3.24 -8.59 3.09
CA ARG A 23 3.36 -7.51 2.09
C ARG A 23 3.24 -8.03 0.64
N SER A 24 3.68 -9.26 0.41
CA SER A 24 3.54 -9.96 -0.87
C SER A 24 2.09 -10.16 -1.31
N ASP A 25 1.14 -10.12 -0.39
CA ASP A 25 -0.27 -10.38 -0.67
C ASP A 25 -0.96 -9.12 -1.19
N LEU A 26 -0.37 -7.95 -0.94
CA LEU A 26 -0.82 -6.64 -1.43
C LEU A 26 -0.31 -6.31 -2.84
N LEU A 27 0.44 -7.21 -3.46
CA LEU A 27 0.89 -7.02 -4.84
C LEU A 27 -0.32 -6.93 -5.78
N ALA A 28 -0.19 -6.13 -6.84
CA ALA A 28 -1.30 -5.76 -7.70
C ALA A 28 -1.97 -6.95 -8.43
N ASP A 29 -1.23 -8.03 -8.64
CA ASP A 29 -1.67 -9.30 -9.21
C ASP A 29 -2.36 -10.22 -8.20
N LYS A 30 -2.20 -9.96 -6.89
CA LYS A 30 -2.71 -10.82 -5.81
C LYS A 30 -3.82 -10.18 -4.99
N VAL A 31 -3.85 -8.85 -4.92
CA VAL A 31 -4.78 -8.10 -4.08
C VAL A 31 -6.25 -8.40 -4.41
N ASP A 32 -6.55 -8.75 -5.66
CA ASP A 32 -7.91 -9.10 -6.10
C ASP A 32 -8.41 -10.42 -5.50
N HIS A 33 -7.49 -11.30 -5.07
CA HIS A 33 -7.79 -12.59 -4.45
C HIS A 33 -7.87 -12.51 -2.92
N LEU A 34 -7.62 -11.34 -2.32
CA LEU A 34 -7.74 -11.18 -0.88
C LEU A 34 -9.21 -11.20 -0.47
N THR A 35 -9.56 -12.22 0.30
CA THR A 35 -10.86 -12.31 0.94
C THR A 35 -10.82 -11.61 2.30
N THR A 36 -11.93 -10.99 2.66
CA THR A 36 -12.22 -10.54 4.03
C THR A 36 -13.07 -11.62 4.69
N LEU A 37 -12.77 -11.95 5.94
CA LEU A 37 -13.59 -12.91 6.68
C LEU A 37 -15.00 -12.33 6.91
N ALA A 38 -15.99 -13.21 7.00
CA ALA A 38 -17.35 -12.81 7.34
C ALA A 38 -17.36 -12.11 8.71
N LYS A 39 -18.06 -10.99 8.81
CA LYS A 39 -18.13 -10.14 10.02
C LYS A 39 -18.56 -10.89 11.28
N GLU A 40 -19.32 -11.97 11.11
CA GLU A 40 -19.79 -12.85 12.18
C GLU A 40 -18.68 -13.74 12.78
N ARG A 41 -17.54 -13.85 12.09
CA ARG A 41 -16.43 -14.74 12.44
C ARG A 41 -15.15 -14.00 12.84
N THR A 42 -15.19 -12.67 12.93
CA THR A 42 -14.02 -11.85 13.25
C THR A 42 -14.31 -10.79 14.30
N THR A 43 -13.30 -10.50 15.12
CA THR A 43 -13.35 -9.35 16.01
C THR A 43 -13.25 -8.06 15.19
N GLU A 44 -13.80 -6.97 15.72
CA GLU A 44 -13.79 -5.67 15.04
C GLU A 44 -12.38 -5.21 14.64
N GLY A 45 -11.39 -5.47 15.49
CA GLY A 45 -9.99 -5.16 15.20
C GLY A 45 -9.42 -5.94 14.01
N ILE A 46 -9.71 -7.25 13.91
CA ILE A 46 -9.25 -8.07 12.79
C ILE A 46 -9.95 -7.62 11.49
N ALA A 47 -11.26 -7.39 11.55
CA ALA A 47 -12.03 -6.88 10.41
C ALA A 47 -11.51 -5.51 9.92
N TYR A 48 -11.18 -4.61 10.86
CA TYR A 48 -10.54 -3.34 10.54
C TYR A 48 -9.20 -3.54 9.83
N ALA A 49 -8.32 -4.38 10.37
CA ALA A 49 -7.01 -4.67 9.78
C ALA A 49 -7.12 -5.32 8.38
N GLU A 50 -8.08 -6.23 8.17
CA GLU A 50 -8.35 -6.83 6.87
C GLU A 50 -8.79 -5.81 5.84
N ASN A 51 -9.75 -4.95 6.19
CA ASN A 51 -10.24 -3.91 5.28
C ASN A 51 -9.16 -2.85 5.00
N LEU A 52 -8.35 -2.50 6.00
CA LEU A 52 -7.29 -1.50 5.86
C LEU A 52 -6.16 -2.00 4.96
N THR A 53 -5.74 -3.26 5.14
CA THR A 53 -4.71 -3.88 4.30
C THR A 53 -5.22 -4.14 2.87
N LEU A 54 -6.51 -4.48 2.71
CA LEU A 54 -7.16 -4.57 1.40
C LEU A 54 -7.20 -3.19 0.70
N ALA A 55 -7.63 -2.13 1.41
CA ALA A 55 -7.59 -0.75 0.92
C ALA A 55 -6.19 -0.35 0.46
N THR A 56 -5.18 -0.74 1.24
CA THR A 56 -3.77 -0.42 0.92
C THR A 56 -3.35 -1.04 -0.40
N GLY A 57 -3.62 -2.34 -0.59
CA GLY A 57 -3.26 -3.02 -1.84
C GLY A 57 -4.03 -2.46 -3.04
N LYS A 58 -5.34 -2.22 -2.88
CA LYS A 58 -6.20 -1.69 -3.94
C LYS A 58 -5.81 -0.25 -4.32
N ALA A 59 -5.42 0.56 -3.34
CA ALA A 59 -4.94 1.91 -3.59
C ALA A 59 -3.63 1.92 -4.39
N ILE A 60 -2.70 1.00 -4.09
CA ILE A 60 -1.46 0.81 -4.86
C ILE A 60 -1.78 0.31 -6.27
N GLN A 61 -2.68 -0.67 -6.42
CA GLN A 61 -3.11 -1.20 -7.71
C GLN A 61 -3.69 -0.10 -8.62
N ALA A 62 -4.52 0.79 -8.06
CA ALA A 62 -5.16 1.89 -8.78
C ALA A 62 -4.24 3.09 -9.11
N CYS A 63 -2.99 3.09 -8.64
CA CYS A 63 -2.03 4.14 -9.02
C CYS A 63 -1.56 3.95 -10.47
N SER A 64 -0.97 5.01 -11.07
CA SER A 64 -0.32 4.89 -12.38
C SER A 64 0.83 3.87 -12.34
N ASP A 65 1.21 3.32 -13.49
CA ASP A 65 2.24 2.26 -13.57
C ASP A 65 3.56 2.67 -12.89
N LYS A 66 3.98 3.92 -13.07
CA LYS A 66 5.21 4.46 -12.45
C LYS A 66 5.06 4.55 -10.93
N SER A 67 3.95 5.11 -10.46
CA SER A 67 3.66 5.22 -9.03
C SER A 67 3.55 3.87 -8.36
N ARG A 68 2.81 2.95 -8.99
CA ARG A 68 2.65 1.56 -8.53
C ARG A 68 3.99 0.84 -8.46
N THR A 69 4.86 1.00 -9.46
CA THR A 69 6.22 0.43 -9.44
C THR A 69 7.03 0.93 -8.24
N ILE A 70 7.06 2.26 -8.01
CA ILE A 70 7.79 2.83 -6.87
C ILE A 70 7.21 2.33 -5.54
N LEU A 71 5.89 2.33 -5.41
CA LEU A 71 5.22 1.96 -4.17
C LEU A 71 5.46 0.48 -3.83
N THR A 72 5.31 -0.39 -4.82
CA THR A 72 5.55 -1.83 -4.68
C THR A 72 6.99 -2.11 -4.31
N LYS A 73 7.97 -1.63 -5.09
CA LYS A 73 9.39 -1.92 -4.86
C LYS A 73 9.88 -1.37 -3.52
N VAL A 74 9.59 -0.11 -3.23
CA VAL A 74 10.12 0.56 -2.03
C VAL A 74 9.39 0.13 -0.76
N TYR A 75 8.07 -0.06 -0.79
CA TYR A 75 7.31 -0.32 0.42
C TYR A 75 6.89 -1.78 0.56
N LEU A 76 6.42 -2.45 -0.49
CA LEU A 76 6.02 -3.87 -0.36
C LEU A 76 7.23 -4.81 -0.36
N GLN A 77 8.19 -4.58 -1.25
CA GLN A 77 9.40 -5.41 -1.41
C GLN A 77 10.60 -4.89 -0.59
N LYS A 78 10.49 -3.70 0.01
CA LYS A 78 11.52 -3.06 0.85
C LYS A 78 12.86 -2.82 0.13
N GLU A 79 12.83 -2.65 -1.19
CA GLU A 79 14.02 -2.28 -1.96
C GLU A 79 14.50 -0.87 -1.61
N LEU A 80 15.82 -0.64 -1.75
CA LEU A 80 16.39 0.68 -1.49
C LEU A 80 16.02 1.62 -2.63
N ASN A 81 15.69 2.87 -2.27
CA ASN A 81 15.37 3.91 -3.25
C ASN A 81 16.46 4.06 -4.34
N LYS A 82 17.73 3.89 -3.96
CA LYS A 82 18.86 3.92 -4.90
C LYS A 82 18.78 2.81 -5.95
N GLN A 83 18.37 1.59 -5.58
CA GLN A 83 18.22 0.47 -6.51
C GLN A 83 17.07 0.74 -7.48
N VAL A 84 15.89 1.06 -6.94
CA VAL A 84 14.70 1.38 -7.75
C VAL A 84 14.96 2.55 -8.70
N MET A 85 15.67 3.59 -8.25
CA MET A 85 16.05 4.73 -9.07
C MET A 85 16.89 4.32 -10.28
N VAL A 86 17.91 3.48 -10.07
CA VAL A 86 18.78 2.96 -11.14
C VAL A 86 17.97 2.09 -12.10
N GLU A 87 17.14 1.19 -11.59
CA GLU A 87 16.29 0.31 -12.39
C GLU A 87 15.27 1.08 -13.24
N MET A 88 14.75 2.19 -12.73
CA MET A 88 13.82 3.05 -13.47
C MET A 88 14.53 4.06 -14.40
N GLY A 89 15.87 4.11 -14.39
CA GLY A 89 16.66 4.98 -15.27
C GLY A 89 16.54 6.47 -14.97
N TYR A 90 16.23 6.86 -13.72
CA TYR A 90 16.06 8.26 -13.34
C TYR A 90 17.24 8.79 -12.52
N GLY A 91 17.56 10.07 -12.71
CA GLY A 91 18.44 10.80 -11.79
C GLY A 91 17.75 11.05 -10.43
N SER A 92 18.55 11.33 -9.40
CA SER A 92 18.09 11.48 -8.01
C SER A 92 16.91 12.46 -7.87
N THR A 93 17.05 13.70 -8.33
CA THR A 93 16.01 14.73 -8.23
C THR A 93 14.70 14.25 -8.84
N ARG A 94 14.76 13.75 -10.08
CA ARG A 94 13.58 13.27 -10.81
C ARG A 94 12.93 12.07 -10.13
N TYR A 95 13.72 11.15 -9.61
CA TYR A 95 13.21 9.99 -8.87
C TYR A 95 12.44 10.42 -7.61
N PHE A 96 12.99 11.35 -6.82
CA PHE A 96 12.32 11.80 -5.60
C PHE A 96 11.04 12.61 -5.87
N GLU A 97 10.97 13.35 -6.99
CA GLU A 97 9.72 13.95 -7.48
C GLU A 97 8.68 12.89 -7.84
N LEU A 98 9.07 11.86 -8.62
CA LEU A 98 8.17 10.76 -8.99
C LEU A 98 7.68 10.00 -7.77
N LYS A 99 8.55 9.79 -6.78
CA LYS A 99 8.18 9.17 -5.51
C LYS A 99 7.20 10.04 -4.72
N HIS A 100 7.35 11.37 -4.77
CA HIS A 100 6.39 12.28 -4.14
C HIS A 100 5.02 12.18 -4.83
N ILE A 101 4.99 12.19 -6.17
CA ILE A 101 3.77 11.98 -6.96
C ILE A 101 3.12 10.64 -6.62
N ALA A 102 3.89 9.57 -6.52
CA ALA A 102 3.40 8.24 -6.17
C ALA A 102 2.70 8.21 -4.81
N LEU A 103 3.24 8.92 -3.82
CA LEU A 103 2.63 9.02 -2.49
C LEU A 103 1.36 9.87 -2.49
N CYS A 104 1.30 10.91 -3.34
CA CYS A 104 0.08 11.70 -3.54
C CYS A 104 -1.04 10.89 -4.20
N GLU A 105 -0.72 10.16 -5.28
CA GLU A 105 -1.66 9.25 -5.94
C GLU A 105 -2.18 8.19 -4.97
N PHE A 106 -1.26 7.55 -4.23
CA PHE A 106 -1.64 6.58 -3.19
C PHE A 106 -2.58 7.21 -2.17
N ALA A 107 -2.28 8.39 -1.64
CA ALA A 107 -3.10 9.00 -0.60
C ALA A 107 -4.55 9.24 -1.07
N LYS A 108 -4.73 9.74 -2.31
CA LYS A 108 -6.04 9.95 -2.91
C LYS A 108 -6.79 8.64 -3.11
N ASN A 109 -6.13 7.63 -3.68
CA ASN A 109 -6.74 6.32 -3.90
C ASN A 109 -7.06 5.63 -2.57
N PHE A 110 -6.19 5.75 -1.58
CA PHE A 110 -6.37 5.15 -0.27
C PHE A 110 -7.59 5.74 0.43
N GLU A 111 -7.74 7.06 0.47
CA GLU A 111 -8.93 7.71 1.00
C GLU A 111 -10.23 7.22 0.34
N MET A 112 -10.22 7.07 -0.99
CA MET A 112 -11.35 6.52 -1.73
C MET A 112 -11.69 5.08 -1.30
N TYR A 113 -10.68 4.21 -1.14
CA TYR A 113 -10.91 2.82 -0.71
C TYR A 113 -11.27 2.70 0.77
N LEU A 114 -10.75 3.57 1.65
CA LEU A 114 -11.18 3.65 3.05
C LEU A 114 -12.68 3.93 3.14
N LYS A 115 -13.17 4.95 2.42
CA LYS A 115 -14.59 5.27 2.32
C LYS A 115 -15.41 4.10 1.76
N LYS A 116 -14.91 3.45 0.70
CA LYS A 116 -15.58 2.29 0.09
C LYS A 116 -15.73 1.11 1.06
N TYR A 117 -14.77 0.92 1.96
CA TYR A 117 -14.80 -0.16 2.96
C TYR A 117 -15.34 0.28 4.32
N GLY A 118 -15.87 1.51 4.44
CA GLY A 118 -16.44 2.01 5.68
C GLY A 118 -15.44 2.19 6.81
N ILE A 119 -14.17 2.45 6.47
CA ILE A 119 -13.13 2.81 7.44
C ILE A 119 -13.12 4.33 7.58
N ASN A 120 -13.40 4.82 8.79
CA ASN A 120 -13.36 6.24 9.16
C ASN A 120 -12.09 6.56 9.96
#